data_AF-A0A183DTC5-F1
#
_entry.id   AF-A0A183DTC5-F1
#
_cell.length_a   1.000
_cell.length_b   1.000
_cell.length_c   1.000
_cell.angle_alpha   90.00
_cell.angle_beta   90.00
_cell.angle_gamma   90.00
#
_symmetry.space_group_name_H-M   'P 1'
#
loop_
_entity.id
_entity.type
_entity.pdbx_description
1 polymer ?
#
loop_
_entity_poly.entity_id
_entity_poly.type
_entity_poly.pdbx_seq_one_letter_code
_entity_poly.pdbx_strand_id
1 'polypeptide(L)'
;MAAFSGFPMFMGTSQRSMHLLMANSPRNISVTVSPSSYLDLFTSEKIVYLSPHAEIDLEEVDGSKAYVLGGIVDRVAQHRLHPHATLLAAQEDQVEARRLPIDKYIKWKSGSKSLTLLAVASILYSVYESGGDWEHAFKK
;
A
#
# COMPACT_ATOMS: atom_id res chain seq x y z
N MET A 1 -22.78 47.94 15.56
CA MET A 1 -21.37 48.36 15.51
C MET A 1 -20.54 47.10 15.34
N ALA A 2 -19.78 46.99 14.26
CA ALA A 2 -19.03 45.80 13.85
C ALA A 2 -17.69 45.68 14.58
N ALA A 3 -17.16 44.45 14.67
CA ALA A 3 -15.73 44.16 14.53
C ALA A 3 -15.51 42.70 14.13
N PHE A 4 -14.93 42.49 12.95
CA PHE A 4 -14.39 41.24 12.45
C PHE A 4 -12.98 41.00 13.02
N SER A 5 -12.63 39.75 13.34
CA SER A 5 -11.33 39.09 13.11
C SER A 5 -11.40 37.71 13.76
N GLY A 6 -10.90 36.59 13.25
CA GLY A 6 -10.24 36.24 12.01
C GLY A 6 -9.95 34.73 12.14
N PHE A 7 -10.41 33.91 11.21
CA PHE A 7 -9.89 32.55 11.02
C PHE A 7 -8.69 32.65 10.07
N PRO A 8 -7.67 31.79 10.23
CA PRO A 8 -7.76 30.53 9.50
C PRO A 8 -7.30 29.32 10.31
N MET A 9 -8.25 28.39 10.44
CA MET A 9 -8.13 26.95 10.19
C MET A 9 -6.71 26.47 9.93
N PHE A 10 -6.14 25.79 10.93
CA PHE A 10 -4.97 24.93 10.76
C PHE A 10 -5.30 23.79 9.79
N MET A 11 -5.09 24.02 8.49
CA MET A 11 -4.99 22.94 7.51
C MET A 11 -3.62 22.29 7.69
N GLY A 12 -3.65 21.10 8.28
CA GLY A 12 -2.47 20.31 8.62
C GLY A 12 -1.54 20.08 7.44
N THR A 13 -0.25 20.06 7.77
CA THR A 13 0.95 19.82 6.94
C THR A 13 0.92 18.60 5.99
N SER A 14 -0.12 17.76 6.03
CA SER A 14 -0.28 16.54 5.24
C SER A 14 -0.50 16.81 3.73
N GLN A 15 -1.30 17.82 3.37
CA GLN A 15 -1.66 18.10 1.98
C GLN A 15 -0.46 18.58 1.13
N ARG A 16 0.44 19.39 1.72
CA ARG A 16 1.59 19.97 0.98
C ARG A 16 2.63 18.94 0.58
N SER A 17 2.93 17.98 1.46
CA SER A 17 3.93 16.94 1.17
C SER A 17 3.48 15.99 0.06
N MET A 18 2.19 15.65 0.01
CA MET A 18 1.63 14.81 -1.06
C MET A 18 1.61 15.55 -2.41
N HIS A 19 1.24 16.83 -2.43
CA HIS A 19 1.24 17.62 -3.66
C HIS A 19 2.64 17.71 -4.30
N LEU A 20 3.69 17.85 -3.49
CA LEU A 20 5.08 17.90 -3.98
C LEU A 20 5.59 16.55 -4.51
N LEU A 21 5.14 15.43 -3.93
CA LEU A 21 5.45 14.09 -4.44
C LEU A 21 4.76 13.82 -5.79
N MET A 22 3.54 14.34 -5.97
CA MET A 22 2.80 14.23 -7.23
C MET A 22 3.40 15.11 -8.34
N ALA A 23 3.84 16.33 -8.02
CA ALA A 23 4.41 17.28 -8.99
C ALA A 23 5.74 16.80 -9.59
N ASN A 24 6.50 15.98 -8.87
CA ASN A 24 7.80 15.45 -9.31
C ASN A 24 7.74 13.98 -9.75
N SER A 25 6.55 13.38 -9.85
CA SER A 25 6.41 12.00 -10.31
C SER A 25 6.43 11.95 -11.85
N PRO A 26 7.34 11.17 -12.48
CA PRO A 26 7.32 10.95 -13.93
C PRO A 26 6.08 10.15 -14.39
N ARG A 27 5.26 9.67 -13.45
CA ARG A 27 4.03 8.91 -13.70
C ARG A 27 2.82 9.72 -13.25
N ASN A 28 1.77 9.75 -14.08
CA ASN A 28 0.49 10.40 -13.77
C ASN A 28 -0.29 9.56 -12.74
N ILE A 29 0.09 9.69 -11.47
CA ILE A 29 -0.53 9.01 -10.34
C ILE A 29 -1.53 9.98 -9.72
N SER A 30 -2.81 9.61 -9.69
CA SER A 30 -3.81 10.32 -8.88
C SER A 30 -3.84 9.71 -7.48
N VAL A 31 -3.81 10.57 -6.46
CA VAL A 31 -3.90 10.17 -5.07
C VAL A 31 -5.19 10.75 -4.50
N THR A 32 -6.01 9.88 -3.93
CA THR A 32 -7.21 10.26 -3.19
C THR A 32 -7.04 9.86 -1.74
N VAL A 33 -7.30 10.81 -0.83
CA VAL A 33 -7.34 10.56 0.62
C VAL A 33 -8.79 10.58 1.05
N SER A 34 -9.24 9.50 1.68
CA SER A 34 -10.62 9.34 2.13
C SER A 34 -10.64 8.83 3.58
N PRO A 35 -11.61 9.25 4.41
CA PRO A 35 -11.87 8.64 5.71
C PRO A 35 -12.64 7.31 5.61
N SER A 36 -13.20 6.98 4.43
CA SER A 36 -13.96 5.73 4.22
C SER A 36 -13.08 4.50 4.29
N SER A 37 -13.66 3.37 4.72
CA SER A 37 -12.99 2.08 4.60
C SER A 37 -12.87 1.69 3.12
N TYR A 38 -11.85 0.90 2.78
CA TYR A 38 -11.75 0.34 1.43
C TYR A 38 -12.92 -0.61 1.12
N LEU A 39 -13.57 -1.19 2.14
CA LEU A 39 -14.77 -2.01 2.02
C LEU A 39 -16.00 -1.20 1.56
N ASP A 40 -16.03 0.10 1.83
CA ASP A 40 -17.11 0.99 1.35
C ASP A 40 -16.90 1.40 -0.11
N LEU A 41 -15.66 1.28 -0.61
CA LEU A 41 -15.23 1.77 -1.92
C LEU A 41 -15.18 0.66 -2.97
N PHE A 42 -14.93 -0.58 -2.56
CA PHE A 42 -14.76 -1.72 -3.45
C PHE A 42 -15.50 -2.95 -2.94
N THR A 43 -16.01 -3.78 -3.85
CA THR A 43 -16.58 -5.08 -3.52
C THR A 43 -15.50 -6.04 -3.04
N SER A 44 -15.78 -6.88 -2.04
CA SER A 44 -14.83 -7.85 -1.45
C SER A 44 -14.11 -8.71 -2.51
N GLU A 45 -14.82 -9.18 -3.53
CA GLU A 45 -14.26 -9.98 -4.64
C GLU A 45 -13.20 -9.25 -5.46
N LYS A 46 -13.18 -7.92 -5.43
CA LYS A 46 -12.18 -7.10 -6.12
C LYS A 46 -11.00 -6.74 -5.21
N ILE A 47 -11.07 -7.03 -3.93
CA ILE A 47 -10.04 -6.62 -2.97
C ILE A 47 -9.03 -7.75 -2.79
N VAL A 48 -7.75 -7.40 -2.92
CA VAL A 48 -6.62 -8.27 -2.54
C VAL A 48 -5.80 -7.54 -1.49
N TYR A 49 -5.83 -8.04 -0.26
CA TYR A 49 -5.02 -7.51 0.82
C TYR A 49 -3.63 -8.15 0.79
N LEU A 50 -2.58 -7.32 0.69
CA LEU A 50 -1.21 -7.83 0.73
C LEU A 50 -0.69 -7.98 2.16
N SER A 51 -0.27 -9.21 2.48
CA SER A 51 0.35 -9.55 3.75
C SER A 51 1.55 -10.47 3.52
N PRO A 52 2.71 -10.22 4.14
CA PRO A 52 3.84 -11.15 4.06
C PRO A 52 3.54 -12.51 4.71
N HIS A 53 2.50 -12.60 5.55
CA HIS A 53 2.11 -13.81 6.25
C HIS A 53 1.03 -14.62 5.52
N ALA A 54 0.52 -14.14 4.38
CA ALA A 54 -0.44 -14.90 3.59
C ALA A 54 0.20 -16.20 3.05
N GLU A 55 -0.61 -17.26 2.94
CA GLU A 55 -0.13 -18.57 2.52
C GLU A 55 0.15 -18.64 1.02
N ILE A 56 -0.66 -17.93 0.23
CA ILE A 56 -0.64 -18.02 -1.23
C ILE A 56 0.01 -16.78 -1.82
N ASP A 57 0.88 -17.01 -2.80
CA ASP A 57 1.53 -15.95 -3.56
C ASP A 57 0.53 -15.23 -4.47
N LEU A 58 0.78 -13.94 -4.70
CA LEU A 58 0.19 -13.18 -5.79
C LEU A 58 0.88 -13.58 -7.09
N GLU A 59 0.15 -14.23 -8.00
CA GLU A 59 0.69 -14.74 -9.26
C GLU A 59 0.68 -13.69 -10.37
N GLU A 60 -0.36 -12.85 -10.38
CA GLU A 60 -0.57 -11.79 -11.37
C GLU A 60 -1.05 -10.49 -10.71
N VAL A 61 -0.76 -9.37 -11.38
CA VAL A 61 -1.30 -8.05 -11.01
C VAL A 61 -2.43 -7.71 -11.99
N ASP A 62 -3.67 -7.96 -11.58
CA ASP A 62 -4.87 -7.67 -12.37
C ASP A 62 -5.31 -6.21 -12.15
N GLY A 63 -5.36 -5.44 -13.24
CA GLY A 63 -5.81 -4.04 -13.23
C GLY A 63 -7.28 -3.83 -12.83
N SER A 64 -8.08 -4.91 -12.75
CA SER A 64 -9.47 -4.87 -12.28
C SER A 64 -9.62 -4.96 -10.75
N LYS A 65 -8.52 -5.29 -10.04
CA LYS A 65 -8.49 -5.49 -8.58
C LYS A 65 -7.99 -4.25 -7.83
N ALA A 66 -8.42 -4.12 -6.58
CA ALA A 66 -7.93 -3.15 -5.62
C ALA A 66 -6.95 -3.83 -4.65
N TYR A 67 -5.68 -3.41 -4.71
CA TYR A 67 -4.63 -3.93 -3.83
C TYR A 67 -4.51 -3.10 -2.55
N VAL A 68 -4.78 -3.72 -1.41
CA VAL A 68 -4.70 -3.07 -0.10
C VAL A 68 -3.33 -3.33 0.53
N LEU A 69 -2.65 -2.25 0.91
CA LEU A 69 -1.35 -2.27 1.57
C LEU A 69 -1.51 -1.74 3.00
N GLY A 70 -1.01 -2.47 3.99
CA GLY A 70 -1.00 -2.00 5.37
C GLY A 70 -0.15 -0.74 5.53
N GLY A 71 -0.75 0.36 5.96
CA GLY A 71 -0.07 1.63 6.24
C GLY A 71 0.73 1.66 7.55
N ILE A 72 1.29 0.53 7.96
CA ILE A 72 2.05 0.41 9.21
C ILE A 72 3.45 0.97 8.97
N VAL A 73 3.79 2.08 9.64
CA VAL A 73 5.10 2.73 9.49
C VAL A 73 6.03 2.28 10.62
N ASP A 74 7.13 1.63 10.23
CA ASP A 74 8.15 0.97 11.06
C ASP A 74 9.02 1.92 11.94
N ARG A 75 8.52 3.12 12.28
CA ARG A 75 9.33 4.10 13.03
C ARG A 75 9.33 3.88 14.54
N VAL A 76 8.44 3.03 15.04
CA VAL A 76 8.43 2.59 16.43
C VAL A 76 7.94 1.16 16.41
N ALA A 77 8.69 0.22 16.99
CA ALA A 77 8.14 -1.08 17.28
C ALA A 77 6.86 -0.84 18.09
N GLN A 78 5.69 -0.92 17.46
CA GLN A 78 4.45 -0.87 18.18
C GLN A 78 4.41 -2.18 18.92
N HIS A 79 4.84 -2.20 20.19
CA HIS A 79 4.82 -3.40 21.03
C HIS A 79 3.40 -3.99 21.17
N ARG A 80 2.40 -3.26 20.63
CA ARG A 80 0.97 -3.58 20.59
C ARG A 80 0.48 -4.11 19.25
N LEU A 81 1.30 -4.10 18.19
CA LEU A 81 0.87 -4.57 16.88
C LEU A 81 1.20 -6.05 16.73
N HIS A 82 0.17 -6.86 16.47
CA HIS A 82 0.34 -8.28 16.23
C HIS A 82 1.21 -8.52 14.99
N PRO A 83 2.17 -9.46 14.99
CA PRO A 83 3.02 -9.74 13.84
C PRO A 83 2.22 -10.02 12.56
N HIS A 84 1.06 -10.67 12.68
CA HIS A 84 0.17 -11.00 11.57
C HIS A 84 -0.98 -10.01 11.38
N ALA A 85 -0.89 -8.77 11.89
CA ALA A 85 -2.00 -7.81 11.90
C ALA A 85 -2.67 -7.62 10.52
N THR A 86 -1.89 -7.54 9.43
CA THR A 86 -2.45 -7.40 8.08
C THR A 86 -3.18 -8.63 7.58
N LEU A 87 -2.74 -9.83 7.97
CA LEU A 87 -3.43 -11.08 7.61
C LEU A 87 -4.72 -11.23 8.40
N LEU A 88 -4.68 -10.94 9.71
CA LEU A 88 -5.86 -10.97 10.57
C LEU A 88 -6.92 -9.96 10.10
N ALA A 89 -6.50 -8.74 9.74
CA ALA A 89 -7.41 -7.73 9.18
C ALA A 89 -8.09 -8.24 7.90
N ALA A 90 -7.34 -8.83 6.96
CA ALA A 90 -7.92 -9.40 5.74
C ALA A 90 -8.95 -10.51 6.04
N GLN A 91 -8.70 -11.34 7.06
CA GLN A 91 -9.60 -12.40 7.48
C GLN A 91 -10.87 -11.86 8.15
N GLU A 92 -10.74 -10.87 9.04
CA GLU A 92 -11.87 -10.18 9.68
C GLU A 92 -12.76 -9.49 8.64
N ASP A 93 -12.13 -8.85 7.65
CA ASP A 93 -12.80 -8.16 6.55
C ASP A 93 -13.30 -9.12 5.45
N GLN A 94 -13.04 -10.42 5.58
CA GLN A 94 -13.43 -11.48 4.64
C GLN A 94 -13.00 -11.20 3.19
N VAL A 95 -11.79 -10.66 3.03
CA VAL A 95 -11.18 -10.38 1.72
C VAL A 95 -10.01 -11.33 1.44
N GLU A 96 -9.68 -11.46 0.16
CA GLU A 96 -8.57 -12.29 -0.27
C GLU A 96 -7.24 -11.74 0.25
N ALA A 97 -6.40 -12.60 0.83
CA ALA A 97 -5.05 -12.25 1.27
C ALA A 97 -3.99 -12.94 0.40
N ARG A 98 -3.04 -12.17 -0.12
CA ARG A 98 -1.89 -12.67 -0.90
C ARG A 98 -0.57 -12.13 -0.37
N ARG A 99 0.50 -12.90 -0.55
CA ARG A 99 1.87 -12.39 -0.33
C ARG A 99 2.55 -12.14 -1.66
N LEU A 100 3.54 -11.25 -1.68
CA LEU A 100 4.39 -11.12 -2.85
C LEU A 100 5.21 -12.41 -3.06
N PRO A 101 5.45 -12.84 -4.30
CA PRO A 101 6.20 -14.06 -4.62
C PRO A 101 7.72 -13.89 -4.45
N ILE A 102 8.17 -13.17 -3.41
CA ILE A 102 9.57 -12.72 -3.27
C ILE A 102 10.55 -13.90 -3.29
N ASP A 103 10.20 -14.99 -2.61
CA ASP A 103 11.06 -16.18 -2.49
C ASP A 103 11.23 -16.94 -3.80
N LYS A 104 10.36 -16.74 -4.79
CA LYS A 104 10.51 -17.30 -6.14
C LYS A 104 11.58 -16.58 -6.96
N TYR A 105 11.79 -15.29 -6.72
CA TYR A 105 12.63 -14.43 -7.57
C TYR A 105 13.90 -13.93 -6.88
N ILE A 106 13.94 -13.88 -5.55
CA ILE A 106 15.11 -13.41 -4.78
C ILE A 106 15.78 -14.58 -4.06
N LYS A 107 17.05 -14.82 -4.39
CA LYS A 107 17.92 -15.75 -3.65
C LYS A 107 18.53 -15.04 -2.45
N TRP A 108 17.99 -15.30 -1.27
CA TRP A 108 18.47 -14.72 -0.03
C TRP A 108 19.86 -15.25 0.36
N LYS A 109 20.83 -14.35 0.52
CA LYS A 109 22.12 -14.64 1.19
C LYS A 109 22.17 -14.01 2.58
N SER A 110 21.50 -12.88 2.75
CA SER A 110 21.29 -12.12 3.99
C SER A 110 20.20 -11.07 3.73
N GLY A 111 19.66 -10.43 4.78
CA GLY A 111 18.65 -9.36 4.67
C GLY A 111 17.30 -9.68 5.30
N SER A 112 16.40 -8.70 5.31
CA SER A 112 15.02 -8.82 5.81
C SER A 112 14.03 -8.84 4.64
N LYS A 113 12.93 -9.57 4.80
CA LYS A 113 11.79 -9.58 3.86
C LYS A 113 10.84 -8.40 4.07
N SER A 114 11.26 -7.40 4.86
CA SER A 114 10.49 -6.18 5.08
C SER A 114 10.65 -5.24 3.89
N LEU A 115 9.54 -4.97 3.21
CA LEU A 115 9.46 -4.00 2.12
C LEU A 115 8.68 -2.78 2.59
N THR A 116 9.15 -1.59 2.21
CA THR A 116 8.40 -0.35 2.46
C THR A 116 7.14 -0.30 1.61
N LEU A 117 6.13 0.45 2.05
CA LEU A 117 4.91 0.71 1.27
C LEU A 117 5.22 1.16 -0.18
N LEU A 118 6.18 2.06 -0.31
CA LEU A 118 6.60 2.59 -1.62
C LEU A 118 7.26 1.51 -2.49
N ALA A 119 8.08 0.64 -1.90
CA ALA A 119 8.71 -0.47 -2.61
C ALA A 119 7.64 -1.44 -3.13
N VAL A 120 6.68 -1.83 -2.29
CA VAL A 120 5.58 -2.72 -2.72
C VAL A 120 4.76 -2.08 -3.84
N ALA A 121 4.37 -0.82 -3.71
CA ALA A 121 3.64 -0.11 -4.75
C ALA A 121 4.42 -0.04 -6.08
N SER A 122 5.73 0.21 -6.02
CA SER A 122 6.61 0.24 -7.19
C SER A 122 6.74 -1.15 -7.87
N ILE A 123 6.81 -2.22 -7.07
CA ILE A 123 6.84 -3.60 -7.58
C ILE A 123 5.53 -3.91 -8.30
N LEU A 124 4.38 -3.71 -7.67
CA LEU A 124 3.07 -3.99 -8.28
C LEU A 124 2.90 -3.23 -9.60
N TYR A 125 3.23 -1.94 -9.61
CA TYR A 125 3.17 -1.12 -10.81
C TYR A 125 4.09 -1.65 -11.92
N SER A 126 5.34 -2.01 -11.59
CA SER A 126 6.31 -2.50 -12.57
C SER A 126 5.89 -3.85 -13.17
N VAL A 127 5.29 -4.73 -12.37
CA VAL A 127 4.74 -6.00 -12.83
C VAL A 127 3.54 -5.78 -13.75
N TYR A 128 2.63 -4.88 -13.37
CA TYR A 128 1.47 -4.53 -14.20
C TYR A 128 1.90 -3.95 -15.56
N GLU A 129 2.81 -2.97 -15.55
CA GLU A 129 3.30 -2.31 -16.78
C GLU A 129 4.04 -3.27 -17.71
N SER A 130 4.81 -4.21 -17.16
CA SER A 130 5.57 -5.20 -17.94
C SER A 130 4.75 -6.41 -18.40
N GLY A 131 3.50 -6.54 -17.93
CA GLY A 131 2.67 -7.72 -18.23
C GLY A 131 3.09 -8.98 -17.47
N GLY A 132 3.71 -8.86 -16.29
CA GLY A 132 4.01 -9.98 -15.40
C GLY A 132 5.50 -10.24 -15.09
N ASP A 133 6.41 -9.33 -15.43
CA ASP A 133 7.85 -9.53 -15.16
C ASP A 133 8.22 -9.23 -13.71
N TRP A 134 7.95 -10.21 -12.84
CA TRP A 134 8.30 -10.18 -11.43
C TRP A 134 9.81 -10.10 -11.19
N GLU A 135 10.62 -10.80 -11.99
CA GLU A 135 12.08 -10.85 -11.78
C GLU A 135 12.70 -9.47 -12.00
N HIS A 136 12.28 -8.76 -13.05
CA HIS A 136 12.69 -7.39 -13.29
C HIS A 136 12.20 -6.45 -12.17
N ALA A 137 10.93 -6.59 -11.76
CA ALA A 137 10.34 -5.72 -10.76
C ALA A 137 11.04 -5.77 -9.39
N PHE A 138 11.54 -6.94 -8.98
CA PHE A 138 12.28 -7.11 -7.71
C PHE A 138 13.73 -6.61 -7.76
N LYS A 139 14.30 -6.37 -8.95
CA LYS A 139 15.70 -5.93 -9.12
C LYS A 139 15.85 -4.41 -9.31
N LYS A 140 14.74 -3.70 -9.45
CA LYS A 140 14.66 -2.26 -9.70
C LYS A 140 14.74 -1.46 -8.39
#